data_AF-A0A7H4MN99-F1
#
_entry.id   AF-A0A7H4MN99-F1
#
_cell.length_a   1.000
_cell.length_b   1.000
_cell.length_c   1.000
_cell.angle_alpha   90.00
_cell.angle_beta   90.00
_cell.angle_gamma   90.00
#
_symmetry.space_group_name_H-M   'P 1'
#
loop_
_entity.id
_entity.type
_entity.pdbx_description
1 polymer ?
#
loop_
_entity_poly.entity_id
_entity_poly.type
_entity_poly.pdbx_seq_one_letter_code
_entity_poly.pdbx_strand_id
1 'polypeptide(L)'
;MSSRSRKIDPLVLRSESEQIEITGNYVLAVDDGNAYLEAGLAGLGVIALPIYMAAAHQAVGALIPLFTQWRISPMPLHLAFPPNRHVNGKLRVFIDWIVELMQQHVPITNNK
;
A
#
# COMPACT_ATOMS: atom_id res chain seq x y z
N MET A 1 -6.50 -7.94 6.76
CA MET A 1 -7.83 -8.28 7.34
C MET A 1 -8.50 -7.02 7.86
N SER A 2 -9.83 -6.89 7.76
CA SER A 2 -10.53 -5.77 8.42
C SER A 2 -10.63 -6.04 9.93
N SER A 3 -9.98 -5.18 10.73
CA SER A 3 -9.98 -5.27 12.21
C SER A 3 -11.39 -5.19 12.81
N ARG A 4 -12.36 -4.66 12.04
CA ARG A 4 -13.76 -4.51 12.45
C ARG A 4 -14.65 -5.73 12.21
N SER A 5 -14.29 -6.61 11.27
CA SER A 5 -15.20 -7.70 10.86
C SER A 5 -14.55 -9.10 10.84
N ARG A 6 -13.23 -9.20 11.02
CA ARG A 6 -12.43 -10.42 10.74
C ARG A 6 -12.63 -10.98 9.33
N LYS A 7 -13.26 -10.23 8.41
CA LYS A 7 -13.38 -10.61 7.01
C LYS A 7 -12.16 -10.11 6.24
N ILE A 8 -11.81 -10.89 5.23
CA ILE A 8 -10.85 -10.47 4.20
C ILE A 8 -11.69 -9.84 3.10
N ASP A 9 -11.47 -8.56 2.85
CA ASP A 9 -12.13 -7.86 1.75
C ASP A 9 -11.57 -8.39 0.42
N PRO A 10 -12.41 -8.56 -0.61
CA PRO A 10 -11.95 -9.02 -1.92
C PRO A 10 -10.86 -8.10 -2.49
N LEU A 11 -9.87 -8.69 -3.16
CA LEU A 11 -8.87 -7.92 -3.89
C LEU A 11 -9.50 -7.45 -5.20
N VAL A 12 -9.67 -6.13 -5.35
CA VAL A 12 -10.20 -5.53 -6.56
C VAL A 12 -9.06 -5.14 -7.50
N LEU A 13 -9.05 -5.71 -8.70
CA LEU A 13 -8.14 -5.34 -9.78
C LEU A 13 -8.92 -4.64 -10.89
N ARG A 14 -8.34 -3.58 -11.45
CA ARG A 14 -8.90 -2.80 -12.56
C ARG A 14 -7.95 -2.77 -13.74
N SER A 15 -8.47 -3.03 -14.93
CA SER A 15 -7.82 -2.75 -16.22
C SER A 15 -8.45 -1.49 -16.83
N GLU A 16 -8.15 -1.19 -18.10
CA GLU A 16 -8.76 -0.05 -18.80
C GLU A 16 -10.27 -0.22 -19.03
N SER A 17 -10.73 -1.46 -19.19
CA SER A 17 -12.12 -1.76 -19.58
C SER A 17 -12.87 -2.63 -18.57
N GLU A 18 -12.19 -3.21 -17.59
CA GLU A 18 -12.77 -4.23 -16.72
C GLU A 18 -12.35 -4.04 -15.25
N GLN A 19 -13.23 -4.49 -14.36
CA GLN A 19 -12.95 -4.66 -12.94
C GLN A 19 -13.21 -6.12 -12.58
N ILE A 20 -12.27 -6.74 -11.88
CA ILE A 20 -12.41 -8.09 -11.34
C ILE A 20 -12.23 -8.06 -9.83
N GLU A 21 -13.05 -8.83 -9.12
CA GLU A 21 -12.91 -9.06 -7.69
C GLU A 21 -12.38 -10.47 -7.47
N ILE A 22 -11.25 -10.56 -6.76
CA ILE A 22 -10.60 -11.82 -6.44
C ILE A 22 -10.87 -12.13 -4.98
N THR A 23 -11.65 -13.20 -4.76
CA THR A 23 -11.75 -13.88 -3.47
C THR A 23 -11.04 -15.21 -3.60
N GLY A 24 -9.79 -15.26 -3.13
CA GLY A 24 -8.95 -16.45 -3.21
C GLY A 24 -9.03 -17.31 -1.95
N ASN A 25 -8.70 -18.59 -2.09
CA ASN A 25 -8.33 -19.42 -0.94
C ASN A 25 -7.01 -18.90 -0.37
N TYR A 26 -6.91 -18.82 0.96
CA TYR A 26 -5.71 -18.36 1.65
C TYR A 26 -5.29 -19.39 2.71
N VAL A 27 -3.98 -19.51 2.92
CA VAL A 27 -3.39 -20.32 4.00
C VAL A 27 -3.00 -19.48 5.21
N LEU A 28 -2.85 -18.16 5.01
CA LEU A 28 -2.47 -17.18 6.02
C LEU A 28 -3.22 -15.88 5.77
N ALA A 29 -3.70 -15.25 6.84
CA ALA A 29 -4.31 -13.93 6.79
C ALA A 29 -3.70 -13.05 7.87
N VAL A 30 -3.18 -11.89 7.47
CA VAL A 30 -2.50 -10.92 8.33
C VAL A 30 -3.09 -9.52 8.12
N ASP A 31 -2.87 -8.64 9.10
CA ASP A 31 -3.23 -7.22 9.06
C ASP A 31 -2.02 -6.29 9.21
N ASP A 32 -0.81 -6.84 9.21
CA ASP A 32 0.46 -6.11 9.22
C ASP A 32 1.17 -6.20 7.86
N GLY A 33 1.71 -5.08 7.38
CA GLY A 33 2.36 -5.01 6.07
C GLY A 33 3.68 -5.77 5.99
N ASN A 34 4.49 -5.77 7.05
CA ASN A 34 5.77 -6.48 7.07
C ASN A 34 5.54 -7.98 7.14
N ALA A 35 4.62 -8.44 7.99
CA ALA A 35 4.22 -9.84 8.04
C ALA A 35 3.69 -10.34 6.69
N TYR A 36 2.99 -9.48 5.94
CA TYR A 36 2.48 -9.80 4.61
C TYR A 36 3.60 -9.93 3.57
N LEU A 37 4.61 -9.05 3.60
CA LEU A 37 5.80 -9.15 2.76
C LEU A 37 6.58 -10.44 3.04
N GLU A 38 6.88 -10.71 4.32
CA GLU A 38 7.62 -11.91 4.73
C GLU A 38 6.88 -13.20 4.32
N ALA A 39 5.55 -13.21 4.39
CA ALA A 39 4.76 -14.35 3.92
C ALA A 39 4.94 -14.61 2.41
N GLY A 40 5.00 -13.57 1.58
CA GLY A 40 5.27 -13.72 0.15
C GLY A 40 6.69 -14.17 -0.14
N LEU A 41 7.68 -13.63 0.59
CA LEU A 41 9.07 -14.05 0.48
C LEU A 41 9.28 -15.51 0.91
N ALA A 42 8.50 -15.98 1.89
CA ALA A 42 8.46 -17.39 2.30
C ALA A 42 7.70 -18.31 1.32
N GLY A 43 7.13 -17.77 0.23
CA GLY A 43 6.42 -18.55 -0.78
C GLY A 43 5.01 -19.00 -0.37
N LEU A 44 4.38 -18.32 0.60
CA LEU A 44 3.04 -18.70 1.08
C LEU A 44 1.90 -18.28 0.14
N GLY A 45 2.21 -17.63 -0.99
CA GLY A 45 1.25 -17.32 -2.05
C GLY A 45 1.49 -15.98 -2.73
N VAL A 46 0.43 -15.47 -3.37
CA VAL A 46 0.42 -14.17 -4.03
C VAL A 46 0.09 -13.06 -3.02
N ILE A 47 0.86 -11.98 -3.05
CA ILE A 47 0.66 -10.82 -2.16
C ILE A 47 0.47 -9.52 -2.94
N ALA A 48 -0.38 -8.64 -2.40
CA ALA A 48 -0.67 -7.31 -2.94
C ALA A 48 -0.02 -6.22 -2.09
N LEU A 49 1.19 -5.81 -2.45
CA LEU A 49 1.98 -4.83 -1.67
C LEU A 49 2.03 -3.45 -2.31
N PRO A 50 2.21 -2.38 -1.50
CA PRO A 50 2.70 -1.12 -2.02
C PRO A 50 4.04 -1.29 -2.75
N ILE A 51 4.21 -0.57 -3.85
CA ILE A 51 5.39 -0.67 -4.72
C ILE A 51 6.70 -0.46 -3.94
N TYR A 52 6.72 0.50 -3.01
CA TYR A 52 7.93 0.80 -2.22
C TYR A 52 8.39 -0.38 -1.35
N MET A 53 7.48 -1.26 -0.92
CA MET A 53 7.83 -2.47 -0.14
C MET A 53 8.37 -3.57 -1.04
N ALA A 54 7.82 -3.70 -2.25
CA ALA A 54 8.19 -4.77 -3.18
C ALA A 54 9.46 -4.46 -3.99
N ALA A 55 9.78 -3.19 -4.23
CA ALA A 55 10.79 -2.76 -5.20
C ALA A 55 12.18 -3.40 -5.00
N ALA A 56 12.69 -3.41 -3.77
CA ALA A 56 14.00 -3.99 -3.48
C ALA A 56 14.03 -5.51 -3.72
N HIS A 57 12.97 -6.21 -3.32
CA HIS A 57 12.86 -7.66 -3.49
C HIS A 57 12.59 -8.05 -4.95
N GLN A 58 11.89 -7.21 -5.71
CA GLN A 58 11.71 -7.38 -7.15
C GLN A 58 13.03 -7.22 -7.91
N ALA A 59 13.86 -6.24 -7.54
CA ALA A 59 15.14 -5.99 -8.19
C ALA A 59 16.11 -7.18 -8.11
N VAL A 60 16.00 -7.98 -7.05
CA VAL A 60 16.81 -9.20 -6.85
C VAL A 60 16.09 -10.49 -7.26
N GLY A 61 14.89 -10.39 -7.83
CA GLY A 61 14.08 -11.54 -8.26
C GLY A 61 13.46 -12.37 -7.14
N ALA A 62 13.50 -11.90 -5.89
CA ALA A 62 12.86 -12.55 -4.75
C ALA A 62 11.32 -12.41 -4.80
N LEU A 63 10.82 -11.33 -5.42
CA LEU A 63 9.42 -11.17 -5.79
C LEU A 63 9.30 -10.96 -7.30
N ILE A 64 8.24 -11.51 -7.90
CA ILE A 64 7.96 -11.37 -9.33
C ILE A 64 6.61 -10.66 -9.47
N PRO A 65 6.53 -9.58 -10.28
CA PRO A 65 5.28 -8.86 -10.49
C PRO A 65 4.28 -9.72 -11.26
N LEU A 66 3.04 -9.75 -10.78
CA LEU A 66 1.92 -10.44 -11.43
C LEU A 66 0.88 -9.42 -11.89
N PHE A 67 0.10 -9.79 -12.91
CA PHE A 67 -1.01 -8.98 -13.41
C PHE A 67 -0.62 -7.53 -13.75
N THR A 68 0.53 -7.33 -14.40
CA THR A 68 1.12 -5.99 -14.63
C THR A 68 0.24 -5.02 -15.45
N GLN A 69 -0.75 -5.55 -16.17
CA GLN A 69 -1.76 -4.80 -16.91
C GLN A 69 -2.95 -4.34 -16.04
N TRP A 70 -3.00 -4.78 -14.79
CA TRP A 70 -4.04 -4.47 -13.82
C TRP A 70 -3.51 -3.54 -12.73
N ARG A 71 -4.42 -2.80 -12.10
CA ARG A 71 -4.15 -1.86 -11.01
C ARG A 71 -5.06 -2.13 -9.83
N ILE A 72 -4.49 -2.03 -8.63
CA ILE A 72 -5.25 -1.91 -7.38
C ILE A 72 -5.52 -0.42 -7.17
N SER A 73 -6.69 -0.08 -6.62
CA SER A 73 -6.99 1.32 -6.26
C SER A 73 -5.88 1.88 -5.37
N PRO A 74 -5.37 3.10 -5.65
CA PRO A 74 -4.34 3.70 -4.83
C PRO A 74 -4.85 3.90 -3.41
N MET A 75 -3.97 3.67 -2.43
CA MET A 75 -4.24 3.96 -1.03
C MET A 75 -3.65 5.33 -0.69
N PRO A 76 -4.48 6.36 -0.43
CA PRO A 76 -3.96 7.68 -0.07
C PRO A 76 -3.17 7.63 1.23
N LEU A 77 -2.00 8.29 1.25
CA LEU A 77 -1.21 8.48 2.46
C LEU A 77 -1.59 9.83 3.10
N HIS A 78 -1.92 9.80 4.39
CA HIS A 78 -2.34 10.99 5.14
C HIS A 78 -1.39 11.27 6.31
N LEU A 79 -1.15 12.56 6.58
CA LEU A 79 -0.58 13.03 7.85
C LEU A 79 -1.73 13.34 8.81
N ALA A 80 -1.88 12.53 9.85
CA ALA A 80 -2.93 12.69 10.85
C ALA A 80 -2.37 13.35 12.13
N PHE A 81 -3.03 14.40 12.60
CA PHE A 81 -2.73 15.07 13.86
C PHE A 81 -4.03 15.60 14.49
N PRO A 82 -4.10 15.78 15.82
CA PRO A 82 -5.31 16.27 16.48
C PRO A 82 -5.75 17.63 15.90
N PRO A 83 -7.06 17.88 15.80
CA PRO A 83 -7.61 19.16 15.35
C PRO A 83 -7.48 20.21 16.45
N ASN A 84 -6.25 20.59 16.82
CA ASN A 84 -6.00 21.74 17.69
C ASN A 84 -5.57 22.93 16.84
N ARG A 85 -6.21 24.08 17.11
CA ARG A 85 -6.22 25.32 16.31
C ARG A 85 -4.84 25.93 15.99
N HIS A 86 -3.76 25.45 16.63
CA HIS A 86 -2.40 25.90 16.37
C HIS A 86 -1.48 24.69 16.23
N VAL A 87 -1.24 24.28 14.97
CA VAL A 87 -0.06 23.49 14.62
C VAL A 87 1.15 24.28 15.15
N ASN A 88 1.82 23.76 16.19
CA ASN A 88 2.97 24.46 16.75
C ASN A 88 4.10 24.53 15.70
N GLY A 89 5.01 25.49 15.84
CA GLY A 89 6.05 25.72 14.83
C GLY A 89 6.88 24.47 14.48
N LYS A 90 7.12 23.59 15.47
CA LYS A 90 7.85 22.32 15.26
C LYS A 90 7.07 21.35 14.36
N LEU A 91 5.77 21.17 14.59
CA LEU A 91 4.93 20.30 13.77
C LEU A 91 4.80 20.85 12.35
N ARG A 92 4.72 22.19 12.18
CA ARG A 92 4.68 22.80 10.85
C ARG A 92 5.96 22.51 10.07
N VAL A 93 7.12 22.77 10.67
CA VAL A 93 8.43 22.48 10.03
C VAL A 93 8.56 21.00 9.69
N PHE A 94 8.08 20.09 10.54
CA PHE A 94 8.07 18.66 10.24
C PHE A 94 7.14 18.30 9.06
N ILE A 95 5.94 18.88 9.01
CA ILE A 95 5.00 18.69 7.89
C ILE A 95 5.63 19.19 6.59
N ASP A 96 6.18 20.41 6.59
CA ASP A 96 6.80 21.01 5.41
C ASP A 96 7.96 20.12 4.92
N TRP A 97 8.81 19.66 5.83
CA TRP A 97 9.91 18.75 5.53
C TRP A 97 9.45 17.40 4.96
N ILE A 98 8.44 16.75 5.55
CA ILE A 98 7.91 15.49 5.01
C ILE A 98 7.28 15.70 3.63
N VAL A 99 6.53 16.77 3.42
CA VAL A 99 5.91 17.03 2.11
C VAL A 99 6.99 17.18 1.03
N GLU A 100 8.06 17.92 1.32
CA GLU A 100 9.20 18.06 0.41
C GLU A 100 9.90 16.71 0.16
N LEU A 101 10.14 15.92 1.21
CA LEU A 101 10.74 14.59 1.08
C LEU A 101 9.89 13.64 0.23
N MET A 102 8.57 13.67 0.44
CA MET A 102 7.63 12.82 -0.29
C MET A 102 7.55 13.21 -1.77
N GLN A 103 7.66 14.49 -2.13
CA GLN A 103 7.72 14.92 -3.53
C GLN A 103 8.91 14.31 -4.29
N GLN A 104 10.01 14.01 -3.61
CA GLN A 104 11.19 13.39 -4.21
C GLN A 104 11.04 11.88 -4.42
N HIS A 105 10.31 11.20 -3.52
CA HIS A 105 10.23 9.73 -3.48
C HIS A 105 8.93 9.16 -4.05
N VAL A 106 7.87 9.95 -4.04
CA VAL A 106 6.56 9.57 -4.55
C VAL A 106 6.11 10.70 -5.47
N PRO A 107 6.03 10.47 -6.81
CA PRO A 107 5.40 11.46 -7.67
C PRO A 107 3.96 11.66 -7.15
N ILE A 108 3.66 12.85 -6.66
CA ILE A 108 2.31 13.22 -6.22
C ILE A 108 1.45 13.16 -7.47
N THR A 109 0.79 12.04 -7.71
CA THR A 109 -0.26 11.95 -8.72
C THR A 109 -1.41 12.78 -8.18
N ASN A 110 -1.44 14.05 -8.58
CA ASN A 110 -2.51 14.97 -8.23
C ASN A 110 -3.79 14.39 -8.84
N ASN A 111 -4.63 13.80 -7.99
CA ASN A 111 -5.93 13.30 -8.38
C ASN A 111 -6.81 14.53 -8.63
N LYS A 112 -6.86 14.98 -9.89
CA LYS A 112 -7.95 15.80 -10.39
C LYS A 112 -9.08 14.87 -10.84
#